data_AF-A0A6F8T4X6-F1
#
_entry.id   AF-A0A6F8T4X6-F1
#
_cell.length_a   1.000
_cell.length_b   1.000
_cell.length_c   1.000
_cell.angle_alpha   90.00
_cell.angle_beta   90.00
_cell.angle_gamma   90.00
#
_symmetry.space_group_name_H-M   'P 1'
#
loop_
_entity.id
_entity.type
_entity.pdbx_description
1 polymer ?
#
loop_
_entity_poly.entity_id
_entity_poly.type
_entity_poly.pdbx_seq_one_letter_code
_entity_poly.pdbx_strand_id
1 'polypeptide(L)' 'MLELDLILQRFLQEGIGKLTDNEIKTFDLLLNSTDPELFAWLMGHEDPQDKELYEIVSIIRNNN' A
#
# COMPACT_ATOMS: atom_id res chain seq x y z
N MET A 1 -9.60 -4.19 -9.06
CA MET A 1 -10.64 -5.04 -8.40
C MET A 1 -11.32 -4.24 -7.29
N LEU A 2 -12.55 -4.58 -6.89
CA LEU A 2 -13.30 -3.88 -5.81
C LEU A 2 -12.62 -3.98 -4.42
N GLU A 3 -12.01 -5.13 -4.11
CA GLU A 3 -11.41 -5.37 -2.80
C GLU A 3 -10.15 -4.52 -2.56
N LEU A 4 -9.29 -4.41 -3.59
CA LEU A 4 -8.11 -3.54 -3.58
C LEU A 4 -8.50 -2.07 -3.35
N ASP A 5 -9.47 -1.61 -4.12
CA ASP A 5 -9.96 -0.22 -4.08
C ASP A 5 -10.49 0.13 -2.67
N LEU A 6 -11.21 -0.79 -2.03
CA LEU A 6 -11.71 -0.60 -0.67
C LEU A 6 -10.58 -0.49 0.37
N ILE A 7 -9.55 -1.33 0.27
CA ILE A 7 -8.38 -1.32 1.18
C ILE A 7 -7.62 -0.01 1.01
N LEU A 8 -7.31 0.36 -0.24
CA LEU A 8 -6.59 1.59 -0.56
C LEU A 8 -7.37 2.83 -0.14
N GLN A 9 -8.68 2.88 -0.39
CA GLN A 9 -9.52 4.02 -0.03
C GLN A 9 -9.60 4.20 1.49
N ARG A 10 -9.69 3.10 2.26
CA ARG A 10 -9.70 3.16 3.73
C ARG A 10 -8.35 3.64 4.28
N PHE A 11 -7.26 3.12 3.71
CA PHE A 11 -5.92 3.59 4.02
C PHE A 11 -5.69 5.06 3.64
N LEU A 12 -6.20 5.51 2.49
CA LEU A 12 -6.14 6.90 2.04
C LEU A 12 -6.88 7.85 3.01
N GLN A 13 -7.95 7.39 3.65
CA GLN A 13 -8.68 8.22 4.60
C GLN A 13 -8.05 8.25 6.00
N GLU A 14 -7.53 7.12 6.50
CA GLU A 14 -7.05 7.01 7.89
C GLU A 14 -5.51 6.98 8.04
N GLY A 15 -4.83 6.44 7.03
CA GLY A 15 -3.39 6.23 6.97
C GLY A 15 -2.64 7.37 6.28
N ILE A 16 -3.17 7.94 5.20
CA ILE A 16 -2.47 8.97 4.41
C ILE A 16 -2.12 10.23 5.21
N GLY A 17 -2.98 10.64 6.14
CA GLY A 17 -2.70 11.77 7.02
C GLY A 17 -1.60 11.50 8.07
N LYS A 18 -1.20 10.24 8.26
CA LYS A 18 -0.14 9.81 9.18
C LYS A 18 1.15 9.45 8.44
N LEU A 19 1.12 9.42 7.11
CA LEU A 19 2.29 9.12 6.28
C LEU A 19 3.24 10.30 6.25
N THR A 20 4.53 9.99 6.22
CA THR A 20 5.59 10.99 6.01
C THR A 20 5.72 11.24 4.50
N ASP A 21 6.29 12.38 4.09
CA ASP A 21 6.52 12.70 2.67
C ASP A 21 7.22 11.59 1.88
N ASN A 22 8.09 10.84 2.55
CA ASN A 22 8.78 9.70 1.95
C ASN A 22 7.81 8.54 1.65
N GLU A 23 6.96 8.19 2.62
CA GLU A 23 5.97 7.13 2.47
C GLU A 23 4.88 7.48 1.45
N ILE A 24 4.50 8.76 1.33
CA ILE A 24 3.58 9.22 0.29
C ILE A 24 4.18 9.02 -1.11
N LYS A 25 5.48 9.30 -1.29
CA LYS A 25 6.17 9.01 -2.56
C LYS A 25 6.23 7.52 -2.85
N THR A 26 6.52 6.72 -1.83
CA THR A 26 6.52 5.26 -1.95
C THR A 26 5.14 4.73 -2.30
N PHE A 27 4.08 5.29 -1.72
CA PHE A 27 2.70 4.94 -2.05
C PHE A 27 2.32 5.32 -3.49
N ASP A 28 2.81 6.46 -3.99
CA ASP A 28 2.65 6.86 -5.39
C ASP A 28 3.36 5.88 -6.35
N LEU A 29 4.58 5.46 -6.00
CA LEU A 29 5.31 4.41 -6.74
C LEU A 29 4.58 3.07 -6.70
N LEU A 30 4.01 2.72 -5.54
CA LEU A 30 3.20 1.54 -5.37
C LEU A 30 1.97 1.59 -6.28
N LEU A 31 1.22 2.69 -6.29
CA LEU A 31 0.05 2.90 -7.17
C LEU A 31 0.39 2.85 -8.66
N ASN A 32 1.66 3.05 -9.03
CA ASN A 32 2.14 2.92 -10.40
C ASN A 32 2.36 1.45 -10.82
N SER A 33 2.28 0.52 -9.88
CA SER A 33 2.36 -0.93 -10.11
C SER A 33 1.00 -1.52 -10.50
N THR A 34 1.00 -2.77 -10.99
CA THR A 34 -0.20 -3.41 -11.51
C THR A 34 -1.16 -3.82 -10.37
N ASP A 35 -2.49 -3.67 -10.56
CA ASP A 35 -3.52 -4.17 -9.63
C ASP A 35 -3.26 -5.56 -9.00
N PRO A 36 -2.85 -6.61 -9.77
CA PRO A 36 -2.57 -7.93 -9.20
C PRO A 36 -1.34 -7.96 -8.28
N GLU A 37 -0.30 -7.16 -8.55
CA GLU A 37 0.88 -7.07 -7.68
C GLU A 37 0.52 -6.38 -6.37
N LEU A 38 -0.21 -5.27 -6.46
CA LEU A 38 -0.72 -4.56 -5.29
C LEU A 38 -1.55 -5.47 -4.41
N PHE A 39 -2.45 -6.25 -5.01
CA PHE A 39 -3.26 -7.21 -4.28
C PHE A 39 -2.42 -8.32 -3.64
N ALA A 40 -1.42 -8.84 -4.34
CA ALA A 40 -0.51 -9.84 -3.81
C ALA A 40 0.28 -9.33 -2.60
N TRP A 41 0.80 -8.10 -2.65
CA TRP A 41 1.53 -7.49 -1.53
C TRP A 41 0.63 -7.20 -0.33
N LEU A 42 -0.55 -6.63 -0.56
CA LEU A 42 -1.53 -6.34 0.51
C LEU A 42 -2.03 -7.62 1.19
N MET A 43 -2.23 -8.69 0.43
CA MET A 43 -2.64 -9.99 0.97
C MET A 43 -1.47 -10.78 1.60
N GLY A 44 -0.22 -10.29 1.47
CA GLY A 44 0.98 -11.00 1.95
C GLY A 44 1.29 -12.28 1.17
N HIS A 45 0.83 -12.36 -0.09
CA HIS A 45 1.20 -13.43 -1.02
C HIS A 45 2.58 -13.21 -1.63
N GLU A 46 3.00 -11.94 -1.73
CA GLU A 46 4.29 -11.54 -2.23
C GLU A 46 4.81 -10.35 -1.41
N ASP A 47 6.13 -10.18 -1.34
CA ASP A 47 6.76 -9.05 -0.67
C ASP A 47 7.46 -8.17 -1.72
N PRO A 48 7.27 -6.84 -1.68
CA PRO A 48 7.97 -5.95 -2.59
C PRO A 48 9.49 -5.97 -2.31
N GLN A 49 10.30 -5.86 -3.37
CA GLN A 49 11.75 -5.89 -3.22
C GLN A 49 12.32 -4.62 -2.57
N ASP A 50 11.64 -3.48 -2.75
CA ASP A 50 12.03 -2.23 -2.12
C ASP A 50 11.60 -2.21 -0.66
N LYS A 51 12.56 -1.87 0.19
CA LYS A 51 12.34 -1.77 1.63
C LYS A 51 11.28 -0.71 1.95
N GLU A 52 11.26 0.38 1.20
CA GLU A 52 10.26 1.44 1.34
C GLU A 52 8.85 0.90 1.00
N LEU A 53 8.71 0.18 -0.13
CA LEU A 53 7.44 -0.45 -0.52
C LEU A 53 6.97 -1.45 0.54
N TYR A 54 7.90 -2.19 1.14
CA TYR A 54 7.59 -3.13 2.21
C TYR A 54 7.03 -2.42 3.45
N GLU A 55 7.63 -1.29 3.86
CA GLU A 55 7.14 -0.52 5.00
C GLU A 55 5.72 0.01 4.74
N ILE A 56 5.45 0.61 3.59
CA ILE A 56 4.10 1.11 3.27
C ILE A 56 3.07 -0.02 3.20
N VAL A 57 3.38 -1.16 2.57
CA VAL A 57 2.49 -2.33 2.52
C VAL A 57 2.21 -2.85 3.92
N SER A 58 3.22 -2.91 4.78
CA SER A 58 3.07 -3.31 6.18
C SER A 58 2.21 -2.32 6.98
N ILE A 59 2.35 -1.02 6.74
CA ILE A 59 1.52 0.03 7.37
C ILE A 59 0.07 -0.11 6.92
N ILE A 60 -0.19 -0.32 5.63
CA ILE A 60 -1.54 -0.55 5.09
C ILE A 60 -2.16 -1.79 5.71
N ARG A 61 -1.42 -2.91 5.78
CA ARG A 61 -1.89 -4.16 6.41
C ARG A 61 -2.21 -4.00 7.89
N ASN A 62 -1.40 -3.23 8.63
CA ASN A 62 -1.63 -2.99 10.06
C ASN A 62 -2.76 -1.97 10.32
N ASN A 63 -3.25 -1.28 9.29
CA ASN A 63 -4.37 -0.34 9.39
C ASN A 63 -5.72 -0.97 9.03
N ASN A 64 -5.78 -2.27 8.71
CA ASN A 64 -7.00 -2.99 8.34
C ASN A 64 -7.68 -3.67 9.53
#